data_AF-A0A915LT28-F1
#
_entry.id   AF-A0A915LT28-F1
#
_cell.length_a   1.000
_cell.length_b   1.000
_cell.length_c   1.000
_cell.angle_alpha   90.00
_cell.angle_beta   90.00
_cell.angle_gamma   90.00
#
_symmetry.space_group_name_H-M   'P 1'
#
loop_
_entity.id
_entity.type
_entity.pdbx_description
1 polymer ?
#
loop_
_entity_poly.entity_id
_entity_poly.type
_entity_poly.pdbx_seq_one_letter_code
_entity_poly.pdbx_strand_id
1 'polypeptide(L)'
;MFRHEAGEALAAIGDPDNKFGVAEILKKYSNDPVVEVAETCQLALEMILWRKSNGNMPRSQYDSVDPAPPLDDENKTVDELMSILLNQQNTLWERYRALFALRNLNTDAATKAIAKGLFSEDSALFRHEVAYVLGQIQSPVAISELKERLSSLDESGMVRHECAEALGSIGTEECRQILVEFLKDKERVVRESCEVALNIAAGEDDHAKALSFDLVLPKDFRALTSTLQEYVWMFRQQTLEAFKSIQKFENGQNTQRLLIWGNWGTGKTITLCQLAHLALNQNFVIVTIHDAMAWGRDNYYEVEVSSYKTGRLNSPHWATKILNLFKQQNQHNWSALSNLKASRKYEWSQMEQTEIGKPITEIVEIGLSAPYLATDCLGALFKELRIHATSGEIKLLVLIDKANGLFGKCVVRRPDRTTADIDELTLTIQIRKFLFSSWSNGLCAFVADKAEASNARDNVTIVPTDPEALFGDLNYEKLKPFILLKTNLYSEEEINVMHEYFLEKNWLRQEKGLPGEEAKKQLIFLSAFNPAYYEKICAMSWNLQCVPPPVNL
;
A
#
# COMPACT_ATOMS: atom_id res chain seq x y z
N MET A 1 -4.33 -22.60 21.39
CA MET A 1 -4.59 -22.45 19.95
C MET A 1 -3.34 -22.77 19.15
N PHE A 2 -2.31 -21.92 19.13
CA PHE A 2 -1.08 -22.07 18.31
C PHE A 2 -0.10 -23.24 18.61
N ARG A 3 -0.46 -24.21 19.47
CA ARG A 3 0.46 -25.33 19.78
C ARG A 3 0.49 -26.42 18.72
N HIS A 4 -0.57 -26.55 17.93
CA HIS A 4 -0.67 -27.57 16.89
C HIS A 4 0.13 -27.17 15.64
N GLU A 5 0.07 -25.91 15.20
CA GLU A 5 0.89 -25.32 14.11
C GLU A 5 2.40 -25.56 14.25
N ALA A 6 2.91 -25.66 15.49
CA ALA A 6 4.30 -25.97 15.74
C ALA A 6 4.72 -27.36 15.21
N GLY A 7 3.80 -28.34 15.22
CA GLY A 7 4.03 -29.67 14.68
C GLY A 7 4.16 -29.68 13.15
N GLU A 8 3.35 -28.89 12.46
CA GLU A 8 3.42 -28.68 11.00
C GLU A 8 4.70 -27.95 10.60
N ALA A 9 5.06 -26.87 11.31
CA ALA A 9 6.30 -26.16 11.07
C ALA A 9 7.52 -27.08 11.25
N LEU A 10 7.51 -27.95 12.27
CA LEU A 10 8.53 -28.98 12.46
C LEU A 10 8.56 -29.99 11.30
N ALA A 11 7.42 -30.42 10.79
CA ALA A 11 7.34 -31.30 9.62
C ALA A 11 7.92 -30.65 8.36
N ALA A 12 7.65 -29.35 8.17
CA ALA A 12 8.13 -28.59 7.02
C ALA A 12 9.66 -28.52 6.98
N ILE A 13 10.31 -28.28 8.12
CA ILE A 13 11.78 -28.21 8.25
C ILE A 13 12.45 -29.56 8.53
N GLY A 14 11.66 -30.60 8.84
CA GLY A 14 12.15 -31.93 9.18
C GLY A 14 12.81 -32.63 7.99
N ASP A 15 14.09 -32.97 8.15
CA ASP A 15 14.85 -33.77 7.16
C ASP A 15 14.38 -35.25 7.18
N PRO A 16 14.05 -35.86 6.02
CA PRO A 16 13.76 -37.30 5.92
C PRO A 16 14.83 -38.23 6.51
N ASP A 17 16.08 -37.77 6.57
CA ASP A 17 17.21 -38.50 7.19
C ASP A 17 17.29 -38.32 8.72
N ASN A 18 16.34 -37.61 9.33
CA ASN A 18 16.27 -37.32 10.76
C ASN A 18 17.54 -36.65 11.34
N LYS A 19 18.29 -35.89 10.53
CA LYS A 19 19.57 -35.28 10.96
C LYS A 19 19.45 -34.35 12.17
N PHE A 20 18.26 -33.80 12.42
CA PHE A 20 17.98 -32.86 13.51
C PHE A 20 17.10 -33.45 14.62
N GLY A 21 16.80 -34.76 14.60
CA GLY A 21 16.00 -35.44 15.63
C GLY A 21 14.51 -35.04 15.66
N VAL A 22 14.01 -34.36 14.62
CA VAL A 22 12.63 -33.86 14.56
C VAL A 22 11.60 -34.98 14.65
N ALA A 23 11.86 -36.13 14.02
CA ALA A 23 10.94 -37.27 14.06
C ALA A 23 10.78 -37.85 15.48
N GLU A 24 11.83 -37.77 16.31
CA GLU A 24 11.76 -38.23 17.71
C GLU A 24 10.89 -37.31 18.56
N ILE A 25 10.97 -36.00 18.30
CA ILE A 25 10.14 -34.98 18.95
C ILE A 25 8.68 -35.18 18.56
N LEU A 26 8.37 -35.29 17.25
CA LEU A 26 7.01 -35.53 16.78
C LEU A 26 6.43 -36.84 17.33
N LYS A 27 7.23 -37.91 17.39
CA LYS A 27 6.83 -39.19 17.99
C LYS A 27 6.55 -39.09 19.49
N LYS A 28 7.26 -38.22 20.20
CA LYS A 28 6.99 -37.96 21.63
C LYS A 28 5.62 -37.32 21.83
N TYR A 29 5.24 -36.40 20.95
CA TYR A 29 3.98 -35.64 21.04
C TYR A 29 2.83 -36.26 20.25
N SER A 30 3.02 -37.38 19.55
CA SER A 30 1.96 -38.08 18.81
C SER A 30 0.86 -38.67 19.71
N ASN A 31 1.06 -38.69 21.03
CA ASN A 31 0.08 -39.11 22.04
C ASN A 31 -0.12 -38.01 23.09
N ASP A 32 0.04 -36.73 22.69
CA ASP A 32 -0.17 -35.60 23.58
C ASP A 32 -1.63 -35.59 24.09
N PRO A 33 -1.89 -35.20 25.36
CA PRO A 33 -3.25 -35.09 25.88
C PRO A 33 -4.12 -34.07 25.13
N VAL A 34 -3.53 -33.12 24.40
CA VAL A 34 -4.24 -32.22 23.50
C VAL A 34 -4.37 -32.90 22.13
N VAL A 35 -5.61 -33.24 21.76
CA VAL A 35 -5.92 -34.02 20.56
C VAL A 35 -5.36 -33.37 19.30
N GLU A 36 -5.52 -32.07 19.14
CA GLU A 36 -5.05 -31.32 17.98
C GLU A 36 -3.52 -31.39 17.84
N VAL A 37 -2.79 -31.37 18.95
CA VAL A 37 -1.31 -31.51 18.94
C VAL A 37 -0.91 -32.94 18.56
N ALA A 38 -1.61 -33.94 19.09
CA ALA A 38 -1.37 -35.34 18.78
C ALA A 38 -1.62 -35.64 17.30
N GLU A 39 -2.77 -35.20 16.77
CA GLU A 39 -3.15 -35.36 15.36
C GLU A 39 -2.17 -34.66 14.41
N THR A 40 -1.78 -33.41 14.69
CA THR A 40 -0.79 -32.72 13.87
C THR A 40 0.56 -33.42 13.88
N CYS A 41 1.02 -33.92 15.05
CA CYS A 41 2.27 -34.67 15.12
C CYS A 41 2.21 -36.01 14.38
N GLN A 42 1.06 -36.68 14.37
CA GLN A 42 0.85 -37.91 13.61
C GLN A 42 0.92 -37.64 12.10
N LEU A 43 0.20 -36.62 11.61
CA LEU A 43 0.27 -36.16 10.21
C LEU A 43 1.69 -35.78 9.79
N ALA A 44 2.39 -35.03 10.65
CA ALA A 44 3.78 -34.64 10.44
C ALA A 44 4.74 -35.84 10.31
N LEU A 45 4.55 -36.88 11.12
CA LEU A 45 5.34 -38.12 11.02
C LEU A 45 5.05 -38.87 9.72
N GLU A 46 3.78 -39.00 9.34
CA GLU A 46 3.38 -39.63 8.09
C GLU A 46 3.97 -38.88 6.88
N MET A 47 4.02 -37.55 6.96
CA MET A 47 4.64 -36.72 5.95
C MET A 47 6.15 -36.94 5.81
N ILE A 48 6.88 -37.04 6.92
CA ILE A 48 8.32 -37.36 6.89
C ILE A 48 8.55 -38.75 6.28
N LEU A 49 7.72 -39.73 6.64
CA LEU A 49 7.80 -41.09 6.10
C LEU A 49 7.50 -41.10 4.58
N TRP A 50 6.47 -40.37 4.15
CA TRP A 50 6.13 -40.24 2.74
C TRP A 50 7.26 -39.59 1.93
N ARG A 51 7.86 -38.49 2.42
CA ARG A 51 8.99 -37.82 1.77
C ARG A 51 10.21 -38.73 1.63
N LYS A 52 10.44 -39.64 2.59
CA LYS A 52 11.52 -40.63 2.51
C LYS A 52 11.32 -41.62 1.36
N SER A 53 10.07 -42.00 1.07
CA SER A 53 9.73 -42.94 0.01
C SER A 53 9.57 -42.29 -1.38
N ASN A 54 9.09 -41.04 -1.43
CA ASN A 54 8.64 -40.39 -2.65
C ASN A 54 9.45 -39.13 -3.04
N GLY A 55 10.37 -38.68 -2.18
CA GLY A 55 11.14 -37.44 -2.38
C GLY A 55 10.40 -36.19 -1.91
N ASN A 56 10.85 -35.02 -2.39
CA ASN A 56 10.23 -33.75 -2.02
C ASN A 56 8.85 -33.58 -2.68
N MET A 57 7.92 -32.95 -1.95
CA MET A 57 6.58 -32.67 -2.47
C MET A 57 6.68 -31.71 -3.67
N PRO A 58 5.92 -31.93 -4.77
CA PRO A 58 5.75 -30.92 -5.79
C PRO A 58 5.17 -29.62 -5.19
N ARG A 59 5.53 -28.48 -5.79
CA ARG A 59 5.06 -27.17 -5.36
C ARG A 59 3.53 -27.09 -5.53
N SER A 60 2.83 -26.72 -4.45
CA SER A 60 1.38 -26.50 -4.47
C SER A 60 0.99 -25.42 -5.50
N GLN A 61 -0.16 -25.59 -6.15
CA GLN A 61 -0.73 -24.56 -7.04
C GLN A 61 -1.09 -23.27 -6.28
N TYR A 62 -1.21 -23.36 -4.96
CA TYR A 62 -1.58 -22.26 -4.06
C TYR A 62 -0.37 -21.73 -3.26
N ASP A 63 0.86 -22.13 -3.63
CA ASP A 63 2.11 -21.74 -2.95
C ASP A 63 2.13 -22.02 -1.43
N SER A 64 1.32 -22.98 -0.98
CA SER A 64 1.20 -23.42 0.41
C SER A 64 2.14 -24.59 0.75
N VAL A 65 2.50 -24.69 2.04
CA VAL A 65 3.21 -25.85 2.60
C VAL A 65 2.17 -26.81 3.16
N ASP A 66 1.73 -27.77 2.34
CA ASP A 66 0.63 -28.64 2.72
C ASP A 66 1.06 -29.75 3.71
N PRO A 67 0.27 -30.05 4.75
CA PRO A 67 0.53 -31.13 5.72
C PRO A 67 0.49 -32.54 5.11
N ALA A 68 -0.17 -32.73 3.98
CA ALA A 68 -0.21 -34.00 3.25
C ALA A 68 -0.14 -33.74 1.74
N PRO A 69 0.45 -34.66 0.95
CA PRO A 69 0.41 -34.58 -0.51
C PRO A 69 -1.00 -34.85 -1.03
N PRO A 70 -1.41 -34.31 -2.19
CA PRO A 70 -2.67 -34.69 -2.82
C PRO A 70 -2.68 -36.20 -3.14
N LEU A 71 -3.88 -36.76 -3.30
CA LEU A 71 -4.04 -38.15 -3.71
C LEU A 71 -3.71 -38.32 -5.20
N ASP A 72 -2.73 -39.18 -5.54
CA ASP A 72 -2.08 -39.26 -6.86
C ASP A 72 -2.91 -39.97 -7.97
N ASP A 73 -4.23 -39.96 -7.88
CA ASP A 73 -5.11 -40.71 -8.80
C ASP A 73 -5.98 -39.75 -9.62
N GLU A 74 -5.46 -39.34 -10.79
CA GLU A 74 -6.13 -38.45 -11.75
C GLU A 74 -7.49 -38.99 -12.26
N ASN A 75 -7.80 -40.26 -12.02
CA ASN A 75 -9.04 -40.88 -12.46
C ASN A 75 -10.17 -40.84 -11.42
N LYS A 76 -9.92 -40.35 -10.19
CA LYS A 76 -10.97 -40.26 -9.18
C LYS A 76 -11.89 -39.08 -9.43
N THR A 77 -13.19 -39.38 -9.40
CA THR A 77 -14.26 -38.39 -9.48
C THR A 77 -14.38 -37.56 -8.20
N VAL A 78 -15.01 -36.39 -8.30
CA VAL A 78 -15.31 -35.53 -7.13
C VAL A 78 -16.09 -36.31 -6.06
N ASP A 79 -17.02 -37.18 -6.45
CA ASP A 79 -17.83 -37.98 -5.52
C ASP A 79 -16.99 -39.04 -4.78
N GLU A 80 -16.04 -39.67 -5.46
CA GLU A 80 -15.13 -40.64 -4.84
C GLU A 80 -14.19 -39.94 -3.84
N LEU A 81 -13.61 -38.79 -4.20
CA LEU A 81 -12.78 -38.01 -3.29
C LEU A 81 -13.60 -37.48 -2.09
N MET A 82 -14.84 -37.03 -2.32
CA MET A 82 -15.76 -36.63 -1.26
C MET A 82 -16.06 -37.80 -0.31
N SER A 83 -16.26 -39.02 -0.84
CA SER A 83 -16.49 -40.20 -0.01
C SER A 83 -15.30 -40.52 0.90
N ILE A 84 -14.07 -40.31 0.41
CA ILE A 84 -12.85 -40.51 1.20
C ILE A 84 -12.74 -39.43 2.27
N LEU A 85 -12.98 -38.17 1.89
CA LEU A 85 -12.92 -36.99 2.77
C LEU A 85 -13.87 -37.10 3.97
N LEU A 86 -15.10 -37.58 3.74
CA LEU A 86 -16.17 -37.61 4.73
C LEU A 86 -16.24 -38.92 5.54
N ASN A 87 -15.52 -39.96 5.14
CA ASN A 87 -15.52 -41.23 5.86
C ASN A 87 -14.62 -41.16 7.10
N GLN A 88 -15.25 -41.10 8.28
CA GLN A 88 -14.57 -41.05 9.58
C GLN A 88 -13.78 -42.33 9.94
N GLN A 89 -13.98 -43.43 9.19
CA GLN A 89 -13.16 -44.64 9.36
C GLN A 89 -11.79 -44.54 8.67
N ASN A 90 -11.62 -43.58 7.76
CA ASN A 90 -10.34 -43.32 7.12
C ASN A 90 -9.42 -42.55 8.07
N THR A 91 -8.12 -42.73 7.90
CA THR A 91 -7.11 -41.96 8.64
C THR A 91 -7.20 -40.48 8.27
N LEU A 92 -6.79 -39.60 9.20
CA LEU A 92 -6.68 -38.16 8.90
C LEU A 92 -5.77 -37.92 7.70
N TRP A 93 -4.68 -38.68 7.57
CA TRP A 93 -3.81 -38.64 6.41
C TRP A 93 -4.57 -38.84 5.10
N GLU A 94 -5.31 -39.94 4.94
CA GLU A 94 -6.08 -40.23 3.73
C GLU A 94 -7.11 -39.14 3.41
N ARG A 95 -7.75 -38.58 4.45
CA ARG A 95 -8.74 -37.51 4.31
C ARG A 95 -8.09 -36.20 3.88
N TYR A 96 -6.93 -35.84 4.42
CA TYR A 96 -6.15 -34.67 4.00
C TYR A 96 -5.67 -34.82 2.55
N ARG A 97 -5.22 -35.99 2.15
CA ARG A 97 -4.85 -36.25 0.74
C ARG A 97 -6.03 -36.05 -0.20
N ALA A 98 -7.23 -36.50 0.18
CA ALA A 98 -8.45 -36.27 -0.59
C ALA A 98 -8.87 -34.78 -0.59
N LEU A 99 -8.70 -34.08 0.54
CA LEU A 99 -8.95 -32.63 0.66
C LEU A 99 -8.09 -31.83 -0.33
N PHE A 100 -6.78 -32.07 -0.37
CA PHE A 100 -5.88 -31.37 -1.29
C PHE A 100 -6.08 -31.78 -2.75
N ALA A 101 -6.47 -33.03 -3.03
CA ALA A 101 -6.87 -33.43 -4.37
C ALA A 101 -8.12 -32.64 -4.84
N LEU A 102 -9.16 -32.54 -4.00
CA LEU A 102 -10.35 -31.74 -4.29
C LEU A 102 -10.01 -30.25 -4.46
N ARG A 103 -9.15 -29.68 -3.62
CA ARG A 103 -8.70 -28.28 -3.73
C ARG A 103 -8.05 -28.01 -5.09
N ASN A 104 -7.20 -28.93 -5.54
CA ASN A 104 -6.46 -28.79 -6.79
C ASN A 104 -7.36 -28.96 -8.04
N LEU A 105 -8.56 -29.53 -7.91
CA LEU A 105 -9.55 -29.52 -9.00
C LEU A 105 -10.15 -28.13 -9.23
N ASN A 106 -10.25 -27.31 -8.18
CA ASN A 106 -10.74 -25.92 -8.22
C ASN A 106 -12.07 -25.73 -9.00
N THR A 107 -13.08 -26.55 -8.70
CA THR A 107 -14.43 -26.44 -9.29
C THR A 107 -15.47 -26.26 -8.20
N ASP A 108 -16.60 -25.62 -8.51
CA ASP A 108 -17.71 -25.44 -7.55
C ASP A 108 -18.20 -26.76 -6.94
N ALA A 109 -18.18 -27.85 -7.72
CA ALA A 109 -18.54 -29.18 -7.23
C ALA A 109 -17.54 -29.67 -6.17
N ALA A 110 -16.24 -29.49 -6.41
CA ALA A 110 -15.19 -29.83 -5.46
C ALA A 110 -15.26 -28.94 -4.21
N THR A 111 -15.46 -27.63 -4.37
CA THR A 111 -15.61 -26.70 -3.24
C THR A 111 -16.79 -27.06 -2.35
N LYS A 112 -17.94 -27.43 -2.94
CA LYS A 112 -19.10 -27.92 -2.18
C LYS A 112 -18.83 -29.25 -1.48
N ALA A 113 -18.05 -30.15 -2.09
CA ALA A 113 -17.63 -31.38 -1.44
C ALA A 113 -16.73 -31.12 -0.23
N ILE A 114 -15.77 -30.18 -0.37
CA ILE A 114 -14.90 -29.72 0.72
C ILE A 114 -15.72 -29.10 1.85
N ALA A 115 -16.67 -28.20 1.52
CA ALA A 115 -17.50 -27.51 2.50
C ALA A 115 -18.32 -28.46 3.40
N LYS A 116 -18.70 -29.64 2.91
CA LYS A 116 -19.34 -30.68 3.76
C LYS A 116 -18.40 -31.19 4.87
N GLY A 117 -17.08 -31.14 4.66
CA GLY A 117 -16.08 -31.53 5.65
C GLY A 117 -16.11 -30.68 6.92
N LEU A 118 -16.61 -29.44 6.83
CA LEU A 118 -16.82 -28.55 7.98
C LEU A 118 -17.80 -29.12 9.01
N PHE A 119 -18.60 -30.12 8.64
CA PHE A 119 -19.61 -30.74 9.52
C PHE A 119 -19.18 -32.11 10.04
N SER A 120 -17.91 -32.48 9.88
CA SER A 120 -17.41 -33.73 10.44
C SER A 120 -17.30 -33.65 11.96
N GLU A 121 -17.85 -34.63 12.68
CA GLU A 121 -17.98 -34.60 14.14
C GLU A 121 -16.72 -35.02 14.91
N ASP A 122 -15.68 -35.48 14.21
CA ASP A 122 -14.61 -36.27 14.81
C ASP A 122 -13.35 -35.48 15.18
N SER A 123 -12.87 -34.58 14.31
CA SER A 123 -11.64 -33.81 14.56
C SER A 123 -11.84 -32.32 14.30
N ALA A 124 -11.53 -31.50 15.31
CA ALA A 124 -11.49 -30.05 15.18
C ALA A 124 -10.32 -29.59 14.28
N LEU A 125 -9.20 -30.31 14.30
CA LEU A 125 -8.06 -30.05 13.42
C LEU A 125 -8.45 -30.23 11.95
N PHE A 126 -9.17 -31.32 11.64
CA PHE A 126 -9.66 -31.55 10.28
C PHE A 126 -10.62 -30.45 9.80
N ARG A 127 -11.57 -30.03 10.65
CA ARG A 127 -12.51 -28.95 10.31
C ARG A 127 -11.79 -27.60 10.10
N HIS A 128 -10.76 -27.33 10.90
CA HIS A 128 -9.88 -26.16 10.73
C HIS A 128 -9.20 -26.19 9.35
N GLU A 129 -8.57 -27.31 8.98
CA GLU A 129 -7.91 -27.43 7.67
C GLU A 129 -8.91 -27.27 6.50
N VAL A 130 -10.12 -27.80 6.66
CA VAL A 130 -11.18 -27.62 5.65
C VAL A 130 -11.51 -26.13 5.49
N ALA A 131 -11.65 -25.36 6.58
CA ALA A 131 -11.89 -23.93 6.52
C ALA A 131 -10.72 -23.18 5.85
N TYR A 132 -9.48 -23.51 6.22
CA TYR A 132 -8.26 -22.96 5.61
C TYR A 132 -8.23 -23.18 4.10
N VAL A 133 -8.48 -24.42 3.65
CA VAL A 133 -8.53 -24.78 2.22
C VAL A 133 -9.64 -24.03 1.47
N LEU A 134 -10.81 -23.83 2.08
CA LEU A 134 -11.87 -23.01 1.48
C LEU A 134 -11.45 -21.54 1.35
N GLY A 135 -10.72 -21.01 2.34
CA GLY A 135 -10.09 -19.70 2.30
C GLY A 135 -9.08 -19.55 1.15
N GLN A 136 -8.29 -20.59 0.86
CA GLN A 136 -7.37 -20.62 -0.29
C GLN A 136 -8.09 -20.64 -1.64
N ILE A 137 -9.22 -21.36 -1.73
CA ILE A 137 -10.02 -21.45 -2.96
C ILE A 137 -10.76 -20.13 -3.26
N GLN A 138 -11.12 -19.36 -2.22
CA GLN A 138 -11.79 -18.05 -2.33
C GLN A 138 -13.12 -18.08 -3.11
N SER A 139 -13.79 -19.24 -3.19
CA SER A 139 -15.05 -19.35 -3.93
C SER A 139 -16.26 -18.97 -3.06
N PRO A 140 -17.16 -18.09 -3.55
CA PRO A 140 -18.36 -17.68 -2.82
C PRO A 140 -19.34 -18.82 -2.49
N VAL A 141 -19.23 -19.97 -3.15
CA VAL A 141 -20.17 -21.08 -2.96
C VAL A 141 -20.11 -21.73 -1.57
N ALA A 142 -19.10 -21.41 -0.77
CA ALA A 142 -18.89 -21.94 0.59
C ALA A 142 -19.26 -20.94 1.71
N ILE A 143 -19.73 -19.72 1.37
CA ILE A 143 -20.02 -18.67 2.35
C ILE A 143 -21.07 -19.14 3.37
N SER A 144 -22.10 -19.85 2.92
CA SER A 144 -23.17 -20.37 3.78
C SER A 144 -22.63 -21.29 4.88
N GLU A 145 -21.80 -22.26 4.50
CA GLU A 145 -21.25 -23.28 5.38
C GLU A 145 -20.22 -22.67 6.34
N LEU A 146 -19.35 -21.77 5.85
CA LEU A 146 -18.38 -21.04 6.67
C LEU A 146 -19.08 -20.16 7.71
N LYS A 147 -20.15 -19.44 7.32
CA LYS A 147 -20.97 -18.65 8.24
C LYS A 147 -21.59 -19.52 9.31
N GLU A 148 -22.16 -20.66 8.92
CA GLU A 148 -22.83 -21.56 9.85
C GLU A 148 -21.86 -22.07 10.93
N ARG A 149 -20.63 -22.46 10.54
CA ARG A 149 -19.60 -22.89 11.50
C ARG A 149 -19.07 -21.76 12.37
N LEU A 150 -18.81 -20.58 11.80
CA LEU A 150 -18.43 -19.39 12.59
C LEU A 150 -19.47 -19.04 13.66
N SER A 151 -20.75 -19.23 13.34
CA SER A 151 -21.89 -18.93 14.24
C SER A 151 -22.14 -19.98 15.32
N SER A 152 -21.51 -21.16 15.22
CA SER A 152 -21.74 -22.27 16.15
C SER A 152 -21.01 -22.02 17.48
N LEU A 153 -21.76 -21.91 18.59
CA LEU A 153 -21.20 -21.68 19.93
C LEU A 153 -20.56 -22.93 20.55
N ASP A 154 -20.92 -24.11 20.05
CA ASP A 154 -20.37 -25.39 20.50
C ASP A 154 -19.12 -25.79 19.69
N GLU A 155 -18.75 -25.00 18.67
CA GLU A 155 -17.56 -25.22 17.86
C GLU A 155 -16.30 -24.68 18.55
N SER A 156 -15.16 -25.32 18.30
CA SER A 156 -13.86 -24.88 18.80
C SER A 156 -13.51 -23.50 18.23
N GLY A 157 -13.04 -22.59 19.08
CA GLY A 157 -12.56 -21.27 18.64
C GLY A 157 -11.47 -21.32 17.58
N MET A 158 -10.73 -22.44 17.48
CA MET A 158 -9.76 -22.71 16.42
C MET A 158 -10.44 -22.79 15.04
N VAL A 159 -11.49 -23.58 14.92
CA VAL A 159 -12.24 -23.72 13.66
C VAL A 159 -12.99 -22.44 13.33
N ARG A 160 -13.53 -21.77 14.35
CA ARG A 160 -14.31 -20.53 14.17
C ARG A 160 -13.44 -19.39 13.64
N HIS A 161 -12.21 -19.20 14.13
CA HIS A 161 -11.33 -18.16 13.58
C HIS A 161 -10.94 -18.45 12.14
N GLU A 162 -10.68 -19.71 11.82
CA GLU A 162 -10.31 -20.10 10.47
C GLU A 162 -11.46 -19.86 9.49
N CYS A 163 -12.71 -20.09 9.93
CA CYS A 163 -13.89 -19.71 9.15
C CYS A 163 -13.98 -18.19 8.94
N ALA A 164 -13.64 -17.38 9.95
CA ALA A 164 -13.60 -15.92 9.80
C ALA A 164 -12.52 -15.46 8.81
N GLU A 165 -11.32 -16.03 8.86
CA GLU A 165 -10.22 -15.71 7.93
C GLU A 165 -10.54 -16.15 6.50
N ALA A 166 -11.15 -17.32 6.33
CA ALA A 166 -11.64 -17.80 5.05
C ALA A 166 -12.71 -16.86 4.45
N LEU A 167 -13.66 -16.40 5.26
CA LEU A 167 -14.64 -15.39 4.84
C LEU A 167 -13.97 -14.06 4.44
N GLY A 168 -12.93 -13.64 5.19
CA GLY A 168 -12.10 -12.48 4.85
C GLY A 168 -11.43 -12.60 3.49
N SER A 169 -10.87 -13.77 3.21
CA SER A 169 -10.19 -14.08 1.95
C SER A 169 -11.15 -14.17 0.76
N ILE A 170 -12.40 -14.61 0.97
CA ILE A 170 -13.45 -14.57 -0.08
C ILE A 170 -13.89 -13.13 -0.38
N GLY A 171 -13.92 -12.25 0.63
CA GLY A 171 -13.98 -10.79 0.43
C GLY A 171 -15.26 -10.21 -0.18
N THR A 172 -16.37 -10.96 -0.24
CA THR A 172 -17.66 -10.43 -0.75
C THR A 172 -18.31 -9.47 0.26
N GLU A 173 -19.28 -8.67 -0.19
CA GLU A 173 -20.08 -7.82 0.70
C GLU A 173 -20.83 -8.63 1.76
N GLU A 174 -21.30 -9.83 1.40
CA GLU A 174 -21.92 -10.77 2.34
C GLU A 174 -20.92 -11.21 3.42
N CYS A 175 -19.70 -11.59 3.04
CA CYS A 175 -18.64 -11.92 4.00
C CYS A 175 -18.38 -10.76 4.97
N ARG A 176 -18.32 -9.52 4.45
CA ARG A 176 -18.09 -8.32 5.28
C ARG A 176 -19.19 -8.14 6.33
N GLN A 177 -20.45 -8.28 5.93
CA GLN A 177 -21.58 -8.18 6.85
C GLN A 177 -21.52 -9.25 7.95
N ILE A 178 -21.14 -10.47 7.58
CA ILE A 178 -20.94 -11.57 8.53
C ILE A 178 -19.81 -11.21 9.51
N LEU A 179 -18.63 -10.81 9.02
CA LEU A 179 -17.48 -10.51 9.88
C LEU A 179 -17.77 -9.36 10.87
N VAL A 180 -18.53 -8.34 10.45
CA VAL A 180 -18.96 -7.23 11.33
C VAL A 180 -19.83 -7.74 12.48
N GLU A 181 -20.66 -8.75 12.25
CA GLU A 181 -21.50 -9.38 13.29
C GLU A 181 -20.65 -9.98 14.42
N PHE A 182 -19.50 -10.56 14.06
CA PHE A 182 -18.60 -11.28 14.99
C PHE A 182 -17.47 -10.43 15.58
N LEU A 183 -17.40 -9.12 15.30
CA LEU A 183 -16.43 -8.21 15.94
C LEU A 183 -16.52 -8.15 17.47
N LYS A 184 -17.67 -8.55 18.03
CA LYS A 184 -17.93 -8.61 19.48
C LYS A 184 -18.14 -10.02 19.99
N ASP A 185 -17.67 -11.03 19.25
CA ASP A 185 -17.75 -12.43 19.67
C ASP A 185 -17.19 -12.65 21.08
N LYS A 186 -17.63 -13.68 21.81
CA LYS A 186 -17.12 -13.95 23.17
C LYS A 186 -15.66 -14.41 23.14
N GLU A 187 -15.27 -15.16 22.12
CA GLU A 187 -13.91 -15.66 21.97
C GLU A 187 -13.00 -14.59 21.38
N ARG A 188 -11.88 -14.35 22.06
CA ARG A 188 -10.93 -13.30 21.67
C ARG A 188 -10.37 -13.52 20.26
N VAL A 189 -9.95 -14.76 19.97
CA VAL A 189 -9.32 -15.10 18.69
C VAL A 189 -10.29 -14.87 17.52
N VAL A 190 -11.57 -15.21 17.67
CA VAL A 190 -12.59 -14.94 16.63
C VAL A 190 -12.76 -13.44 16.40
N ARG A 191 -12.80 -12.62 17.45
CA ARG A 191 -12.88 -11.15 17.30
C ARG A 191 -11.68 -10.58 16.55
N GLU A 192 -10.48 -10.99 16.95
CA GLU A 192 -9.22 -10.52 16.35
C GLU A 192 -9.11 -10.96 14.88
N SER A 193 -9.45 -12.20 14.55
CA SER A 193 -9.48 -12.66 13.16
C SER A 193 -10.53 -11.93 12.32
N CYS A 194 -11.72 -11.64 12.86
CA CYS A 194 -12.72 -10.81 12.16
C CYS A 194 -12.23 -9.38 11.91
N GLU A 195 -11.53 -8.77 12.87
CA GLU A 195 -10.94 -7.44 12.72
C GLU A 195 -9.86 -7.43 11.62
N VAL A 196 -8.94 -8.41 11.65
CA VAL A 196 -7.91 -8.58 10.62
C VAL A 196 -8.55 -8.82 9.25
N ALA A 197 -9.50 -9.75 9.16
CA ALA A 197 -10.22 -10.07 7.93
C ALA A 197 -10.95 -8.84 7.36
N LEU A 198 -11.55 -8.02 8.23
CA LEU A 198 -12.19 -6.76 7.82
C LEU A 198 -11.18 -5.71 7.39
N ASN A 199 -10.01 -5.60 8.01
CA ASN A 199 -8.96 -4.66 7.59
C ASN A 199 -8.35 -5.05 6.24
N ILE A 200 -8.17 -6.35 6.01
CA ILE A 200 -7.77 -6.91 4.72
C ILE A 200 -8.85 -6.60 3.65
N ALA A 201 -10.13 -6.82 3.97
CA ALA A 201 -11.25 -6.54 3.07
C ALA A 201 -11.53 -5.03 2.88
N ALA A 202 -11.19 -4.20 3.87
CA ALA A 202 -11.33 -2.74 3.84
C ALA A 202 -10.12 -2.06 3.18
N GLY A 203 -9.05 -2.81 2.90
CA GLY A 203 -7.91 -2.31 2.15
C GLY A 203 -6.99 -1.37 2.94
N GLU A 204 -6.79 -1.57 4.24
CA GLU A 204 -5.82 -0.72 4.98
C GLU A 204 -4.37 -0.94 4.49
N ASP A 205 -4.02 -2.15 4.02
CA ASP A 205 -2.80 -2.43 3.23
C ASP A 205 -2.95 -2.09 1.73
N ASP A 206 -4.16 -1.80 1.27
CA ASP A 206 -4.49 -1.40 -0.10
C ASP A 206 -4.34 0.12 -0.28
N HIS A 207 -4.60 0.95 0.73
CA HIS A 207 -4.47 2.40 0.60
C HIS A 207 -3.05 2.85 0.21
N ALA A 208 -2.03 2.21 0.77
CA ALA A 208 -0.64 2.51 0.40
C ALA A 208 -0.34 2.12 -1.06
N LYS A 209 -0.90 1.00 -1.55
CA LYS A 209 -0.78 0.56 -2.94
C LYS A 209 -1.61 1.44 -3.88
N ALA A 210 -2.87 1.68 -3.54
CA ALA A 210 -3.79 2.57 -4.25
C ALA A 210 -3.20 3.97 -4.41
N LEU A 211 -2.59 4.53 -3.36
CA LEU A 211 -1.95 5.83 -3.41
C LEU A 211 -0.54 5.81 -3.99
N SER A 212 -0.04 4.63 -4.39
CA SER A 212 1.30 4.40 -4.94
C SER A 212 2.39 5.01 -4.08
N PHE A 213 2.32 4.73 -2.77
CA PHE A 213 3.29 5.21 -1.78
C PHE A 213 4.70 4.70 -2.02
N ASP A 214 4.85 3.58 -2.71
CA ASP A 214 6.11 3.09 -3.25
C ASP A 214 6.75 4.07 -4.25
N LEU A 215 5.97 4.95 -4.90
CA LEU A 215 6.47 5.98 -5.83
C LEU A 215 6.56 7.35 -5.19
N VAL A 216 5.56 7.74 -4.39
CA VAL A 216 5.43 9.14 -3.91
C VAL A 216 6.12 9.42 -2.59
N LEU A 217 6.36 8.41 -1.73
CA LEU A 217 7.01 8.64 -0.45
C LEU A 217 8.52 8.92 -0.61
N PRO A 218 9.12 9.72 0.30
CA PRO A 218 10.56 9.91 0.36
C PRO A 218 11.31 8.57 0.43
N LYS A 219 12.45 8.47 -0.26
CA LYS A 219 13.24 7.22 -0.36
C LYS A 219 13.59 6.61 1.00
N ASP A 220 14.06 7.44 1.94
CA ASP A 220 14.48 7.00 3.27
C ASP A 220 13.28 6.41 4.03
N PHE A 221 12.14 7.11 4.00
CA PHE A 221 10.90 6.65 4.63
C PHE A 221 10.35 5.38 3.97
N ARG A 222 10.45 5.22 2.65
CA ARG A 222 10.09 3.97 1.95
C ARG A 222 10.96 2.80 2.41
N ALA A 223 12.25 3.02 2.63
CA ALA A 223 13.14 1.98 3.13
C ALA A 223 12.74 1.58 4.55
N LEU A 224 12.37 2.54 5.40
CA LEU A 224 11.85 2.29 6.74
C LEU A 224 10.56 1.46 6.70
N THR A 225 9.52 1.91 5.97
CA THR A 225 8.24 1.20 5.90
C THR A 225 8.38 -0.18 5.26
N SER A 226 9.24 -0.32 4.24
CA SER A 226 9.57 -1.62 3.64
C SER A 226 10.33 -2.55 4.60
N THR A 227 11.07 -2.02 5.57
CA THR A 227 11.80 -2.86 6.53
C THR A 227 10.89 -3.28 7.68
N LEU A 228 10.05 -2.36 8.15
CA LEU A 228 9.09 -2.61 9.24
C LEU A 228 7.81 -3.32 8.77
N GLN A 229 7.58 -3.39 7.45
CA GLN A 229 6.37 -3.96 6.81
C GLN A 229 5.08 -3.27 7.30
N GLU A 230 5.14 -1.97 7.55
CA GLU A 230 3.99 -1.17 8.00
C GLU A 230 4.13 0.30 7.57
N TYR A 231 3.00 0.96 7.35
CA TYR A 231 2.91 2.39 7.06
C TYR A 231 2.42 3.15 8.29
N VAL A 232 3.35 3.56 9.15
CA VAL A 232 3.04 4.33 10.36
C VAL A 232 3.56 5.75 10.24
N TRP A 233 2.71 6.72 10.51
CA TRP A 233 3.08 8.14 10.53
C TRP A 233 2.44 8.88 11.71
N MET A 234 3.17 9.85 12.22
CA MET A 234 2.72 10.69 13.32
C MET A 234 1.76 11.78 12.84
N PHE A 235 0.67 11.99 13.58
CA PHE A 235 -0.17 13.17 13.42
C PHE A 235 0.46 14.36 14.13
N ARG A 236 0.85 15.36 13.33
CA ARG A 236 1.50 16.59 13.81
C ARG A 236 0.56 17.77 13.69
N GLN A 237 0.89 18.90 14.32
CA GLN A 237 0.06 20.10 14.31
C GLN A 237 -0.34 20.54 12.88
N GLN A 238 0.63 20.58 11.95
CA GLN A 238 0.37 20.96 10.56
C GLN A 238 -0.58 19.98 9.84
N THR A 239 -0.50 18.68 10.17
CA THR A 239 -1.38 17.65 9.61
C THR A 239 -2.81 17.86 10.12
N LEU A 240 -2.98 18.20 11.40
CA LEU A 240 -4.29 18.53 11.98
C LEU A 240 -4.89 19.78 11.35
N GLU A 241 -4.08 20.82 11.11
CA GLU A 241 -4.54 22.04 10.43
C GLU A 241 -4.95 21.75 8.98
N ALA A 242 -4.16 20.97 8.26
CA ALA A 242 -4.48 20.57 6.89
C ALA A 242 -5.74 19.69 6.84
N PHE A 243 -5.92 18.78 7.80
CA PHE A 243 -7.09 17.93 7.92
C PHE A 243 -8.37 18.73 8.21
N LYS A 244 -8.30 19.76 9.06
CA LYS A 244 -9.43 20.66 9.30
C LYS A 244 -9.93 21.31 8.00
N SER A 245 -9.04 21.62 7.06
CA SER A 245 -9.41 22.16 5.75
C SER A 245 -10.18 21.14 4.90
N ILE A 246 -9.80 19.86 4.95
CA ILE A 246 -10.54 18.78 4.28
C ILE A 246 -11.88 18.52 4.99
N GLN A 247 -11.94 18.47 6.32
CA GLN A 247 -13.18 18.22 7.07
C GLN A 247 -14.21 19.35 6.93
N LYS A 248 -13.76 20.60 6.89
CA LYS A 248 -14.63 21.78 6.71
C LYS A 248 -15.01 22.01 5.25
N PHE A 249 -14.63 21.11 4.34
CA PHE A 249 -14.91 21.26 2.93
C PHE A 249 -16.42 21.13 2.68
N GLU A 250 -17.03 22.20 2.18
CA GLU A 250 -18.42 22.23 1.74
C GLU A 250 -18.49 22.28 0.21
N ASN A 251 -19.50 21.62 -0.36
CA ASN A 251 -19.66 21.58 -1.81
C ASN A 251 -19.88 22.98 -2.39
N GLY A 252 -19.21 23.27 -3.52
CA GLY A 252 -19.38 24.54 -4.25
C GLY A 252 -18.54 25.72 -3.73
N GLN A 253 -17.73 25.54 -2.69
CA GLN A 253 -16.77 26.57 -2.26
C GLN A 253 -15.65 26.78 -3.30
N ASN A 254 -15.13 28.01 -3.38
CA ASN A 254 -13.92 28.30 -4.15
C ASN A 254 -12.74 27.44 -3.65
N THR A 255 -11.85 27.08 -4.56
CA THR A 255 -10.70 26.23 -4.22
C THR A 255 -9.90 26.79 -3.06
N GLN A 256 -9.75 25.99 -2.02
CA GLN A 256 -8.85 26.31 -0.91
C GLN A 256 -7.44 25.90 -1.26
N ARG A 257 -6.49 26.83 -1.11
CA ARG A 257 -5.07 26.62 -1.39
C ARG A 257 -4.30 26.46 -0.09
N LEU A 258 -3.48 25.42 0.02
CA LEU A 258 -2.63 25.14 1.17
C LEU A 258 -1.17 25.21 0.73
N LEU A 259 -0.41 26.16 1.28
CA LEU A 259 1.02 26.28 1.03
C LEU A 259 1.80 25.66 2.18
N ILE A 260 2.40 24.51 1.95
CA ILE A 260 3.21 23.77 2.92
C ILE A 260 4.66 24.20 2.78
N TRP A 261 5.30 24.62 3.86
CA TRP A 261 6.70 25.06 3.84
C TRP A 261 7.41 24.75 5.15
N GLY A 262 8.71 24.98 5.19
CA GLY A 262 9.53 24.76 6.38
C GLY A 262 10.94 24.30 6.03
N ASN A 263 11.70 24.00 7.08
CA ASN A 263 13.08 23.55 6.93
C ASN A 263 13.17 22.23 6.15
N TRP A 264 14.39 21.87 5.75
CA TRP A 264 14.61 20.56 5.17
C TRP A 264 14.35 19.46 6.21
N GLY A 265 13.75 18.35 5.78
CA GLY A 265 13.55 17.19 6.66
C GLY A 265 12.44 17.30 7.71
N THR A 266 11.60 18.33 7.67
CA THR A 266 10.51 18.54 8.65
C THR A 266 9.20 17.80 8.33
N GLY A 267 9.14 17.04 7.23
CA GLY A 267 7.97 16.25 6.85
C GLY A 267 6.97 16.94 5.90
N LYS A 268 7.43 17.86 5.04
CA LYS A 268 6.58 18.53 4.02
C LYS A 268 5.90 17.55 3.07
N THR A 269 6.68 16.67 2.42
CA THR A 269 6.17 15.62 1.53
C THR A 269 5.26 14.63 2.28
N ILE A 270 5.64 14.24 3.51
CA ILE A 270 4.80 13.35 4.33
C ILE A 270 3.43 13.98 4.60
N THR A 271 3.38 15.29 4.87
CA THR A 271 2.11 16.02 5.06
C THR A 271 1.24 15.99 3.78
N LEU A 272 1.83 16.10 2.58
CA LEU A 272 1.09 15.91 1.32
C LEU A 272 0.55 14.48 1.18
N CYS A 273 1.34 13.46 1.48
CA CYS A 273 0.90 12.05 1.41
C CYS A 273 -0.22 11.75 2.41
N GLN A 274 -0.16 12.32 3.62
CA GLN A 274 -1.24 12.22 4.61
C GLN A 274 -2.54 12.86 4.08
N LEU A 275 -2.46 13.98 3.36
CA LEU A 275 -3.64 14.57 2.72
C LEU A 275 -4.21 13.69 1.62
N ALA A 276 -3.36 13.03 0.82
CA ALA A 276 -3.80 12.05 -0.18
C ALA A 276 -4.59 10.91 0.47
N HIS A 277 -4.07 10.37 1.58
CA HIS A 277 -4.71 9.31 2.35
C HIS A 277 -6.08 9.73 2.90
N LEU A 278 -6.16 10.92 3.49
CA LEU A 278 -7.43 11.43 4.03
C LEU A 278 -8.46 11.71 2.93
N ALA A 279 -8.00 12.15 1.76
CA ALA A 279 -8.85 12.41 0.61
C ALA A 279 -9.40 11.13 -0.03
N LEU A 280 -8.61 10.05 -0.05
CA LEU A 280 -9.06 8.73 -0.48
C LEU A 280 -10.28 8.28 0.35
N ASN A 281 -10.18 8.39 1.68
CA ASN A 281 -11.27 8.05 2.62
C ASN A 281 -12.53 8.90 2.44
N GLN A 282 -12.40 10.11 1.90
CA GLN A 282 -13.54 11.01 1.64
C GLN A 282 -13.98 11.01 0.17
N ASN A 283 -13.52 10.04 -0.60
CA ASN A 283 -13.88 9.81 -1.99
C ASN A 283 -13.57 10.99 -2.93
N PHE A 284 -12.47 11.72 -2.67
CA PHE A 284 -11.98 12.75 -3.60
C PHE A 284 -11.31 12.11 -4.82
N VAL A 285 -11.33 12.83 -5.94
CA VAL A 285 -10.44 12.61 -7.08
C VAL A 285 -9.09 13.23 -6.75
N ILE A 286 -8.01 12.48 -6.86
CA ILE A 286 -6.66 12.86 -6.45
C ILE A 286 -5.78 13.07 -7.67
N VAL A 287 -5.11 14.23 -7.74
CA VAL A 287 -4.07 14.52 -8.73
C VAL A 287 -2.77 14.79 -7.98
N THR A 288 -1.81 13.87 -8.08
CA THR A 288 -0.52 13.99 -7.39
C THR A 288 0.62 14.28 -8.36
N ILE A 289 1.35 15.37 -8.09
CA ILE A 289 2.62 15.71 -8.72
C ILE A 289 3.72 15.53 -7.67
N HIS A 290 4.39 14.38 -7.70
CA HIS A 290 5.39 13.99 -6.70
C HIS A 290 6.70 14.79 -6.76
N ASP A 291 7.05 15.36 -7.91
CA ASP A 291 8.24 16.19 -8.07
C ASP A 291 8.05 17.15 -9.26
N ALA A 292 7.61 18.38 -8.97
CA ALA A 292 7.44 19.40 -10.00
C ALA A 292 8.76 20.00 -10.50
N MET A 293 9.82 19.94 -9.68
CA MET A 293 11.15 20.41 -10.03
C MET A 293 11.77 19.55 -11.13
N ALA A 294 11.58 18.23 -11.07
CA ALA A 294 12.18 17.28 -12.01
C ALA A 294 11.86 17.62 -13.48
N TRP A 295 10.73 18.25 -13.76
CA TRP A 295 10.33 18.63 -15.12
C TRP A 295 11.25 19.68 -15.75
N GLY A 296 11.79 20.61 -14.96
CA GLY A 296 12.75 21.62 -15.42
C GLY A 296 14.21 21.18 -15.25
N ARG A 297 14.48 20.13 -14.46
CA ARG A 297 15.84 19.73 -14.05
C ARG A 297 16.35 18.45 -14.71
N ASP A 298 15.47 17.51 -15.04
CA ASP A 298 15.87 16.24 -15.62
C ASP A 298 15.96 16.36 -17.15
N ASN A 299 17.18 16.57 -17.62
CA ASN A 299 17.49 16.62 -19.07
C ASN A 299 17.89 15.25 -19.65
N TYR A 300 17.48 14.15 -19.01
CA TYR A 300 17.75 12.79 -19.47
C TYR A 300 16.72 12.31 -20.50
N TYR A 301 15.52 12.87 -20.47
CA TYR A 301 14.41 12.47 -21.32
C TYR A 301 14.23 13.45 -22.47
N GLU A 302 13.96 12.93 -23.66
CA GLU A 302 13.72 13.75 -24.84
C GLU A 302 12.41 14.55 -24.69
N VAL A 303 12.47 15.80 -25.13
CA VAL A 303 11.30 16.67 -25.24
C VAL A 303 10.96 16.89 -26.70
N GLU A 304 9.66 17.01 -26.97
CA GLU A 304 9.13 17.14 -28.32
C GLU A 304 8.53 18.54 -28.51
N VAL A 305 8.58 19.08 -29.72
CA VAL A 305 7.85 20.31 -30.03
C VAL A 305 6.36 19.98 -30.05
N SER A 306 5.55 20.73 -29.31
CA SER A 306 4.11 20.52 -29.26
C SER A 306 3.49 20.73 -30.64
N SER A 307 2.76 19.72 -31.11
CA SER A 307 1.93 19.79 -32.32
C SER A 307 0.68 20.65 -32.12
N TYR A 308 0.20 20.76 -30.87
CA TYR A 308 -1.00 21.52 -30.52
C TYR A 308 -0.78 23.03 -30.41
N LYS A 309 0.36 23.45 -29.84
CA LYS A 309 0.69 24.87 -29.66
C LYS A 309 2.15 25.17 -29.94
N THR A 310 2.37 26.01 -30.95
CA THR A 310 3.70 26.50 -31.33
C THR A 310 4.42 27.17 -30.15
N GLY A 311 5.72 26.89 -30.01
CA GLY A 311 6.57 27.44 -28.95
C GLY A 311 6.50 26.68 -27.62
N ARG A 312 5.77 25.56 -27.56
CA ARG A 312 5.75 24.70 -26.37
C ARG A 312 6.52 23.42 -26.57
N LEU A 313 6.99 22.88 -25.46
CA LEU A 313 7.70 21.61 -25.39
C LEU A 313 6.87 20.59 -24.60
N ASN A 314 6.63 19.45 -25.23
CA ASN A 314 5.96 18.31 -24.63
C ASN A 314 6.98 17.39 -23.96
N SER A 315 6.57 16.78 -22.85
CA SER A 315 7.40 15.83 -22.09
C SER A 315 6.61 14.52 -21.90
N PRO A 316 6.53 13.68 -22.95
CA PRO A 316 5.79 12.41 -22.95
C PRO A 316 6.05 11.56 -21.71
N HIS A 317 7.32 11.37 -21.35
CA HIS A 317 7.72 10.54 -20.21
C HIS A 317 7.06 10.96 -18.88
N TRP A 318 7.12 12.25 -18.56
CA TRP A 318 6.50 12.78 -17.33
C TRP A 318 4.98 12.72 -17.40
N ALA A 319 4.41 12.99 -18.57
CA ALA A 319 2.97 12.93 -18.76
C ALA A 319 2.42 11.51 -18.57
N THR A 320 3.04 10.49 -19.17
CA THR A 320 2.66 9.08 -18.99
C THR A 320 2.79 8.64 -17.52
N LYS A 321 3.86 9.06 -16.82
CA LYS A 321 4.00 8.79 -15.38
C LYS A 321 2.85 9.35 -14.57
N ILE A 322 2.43 10.59 -14.84
CA ILE A 322 1.33 11.24 -14.12
C ILE A 322 -0.01 10.59 -14.47
N LEU A 323 -0.24 10.22 -15.75
CA LEU A 323 -1.46 9.52 -16.16
C LEU A 323 -1.57 8.14 -15.50
N ASN A 324 -0.47 7.38 -15.43
CA ASN A 324 -0.44 6.09 -14.73
C ASN A 324 -0.73 6.26 -13.24
N LEU A 325 -0.05 7.22 -12.58
CA LEU A 325 -0.29 7.53 -11.18
C LEU A 325 -1.75 7.96 -10.94
N PHE A 326 -2.29 8.83 -11.78
CA PHE A 326 -3.69 9.26 -11.70
C PHE A 326 -4.65 8.07 -11.85
N LYS A 327 -4.42 7.18 -12.82
CA LYS A 327 -5.24 5.98 -13.03
C LYS A 327 -5.18 5.03 -11.83
N GLN A 328 -4.02 4.86 -11.21
CA GLN A 328 -3.85 4.01 -10.02
C GLN A 328 -4.55 4.63 -8.79
N GLN A 329 -4.27 5.90 -8.49
CA GLN A 329 -4.80 6.61 -7.32
C GLN A 329 -6.32 6.83 -7.32
N ASN A 330 -6.96 6.67 -8.48
CA ASN A 330 -8.39 6.93 -8.64
C ASN A 330 -9.19 5.70 -9.08
N GLN A 331 -8.68 4.48 -8.86
CA GLN A 331 -9.43 3.26 -9.17
C GLN A 331 -10.77 3.19 -8.40
N HIS A 332 -10.78 3.62 -7.14
CA HIS A 332 -11.99 3.69 -6.31
C HIS A 332 -13.09 4.57 -6.93
N ASN A 333 -12.68 5.62 -7.66
CA ASN A 333 -13.56 6.59 -8.31
C ASN A 333 -13.66 6.39 -9.84
N TRP A 334 -13.10 5.31 -10.39
CA TRP A 334 -12.98 5.17 -11.85
C TRP A 334 -14.33 5.03 -12.55
N SER A 335 -15.30 4.41 -11.88
CA SER A 335 -16.69 4.32 -12.37
C SER A 335 -17.35 5.71 -12.46
N ALA A 336 -17.17 6.55 -11.44
CA ALA A 336 -17.65 7.92 -11.42
C ALA A 336 -16.94 8.78 -12.50
N LEU A 337 -15.62 8.65 -12.62
CA LEU A 337 -14.83 9.34 -13.65
C LEU A 337 -15.26 8.93 -15.08
N SER A 338 -15.65 7.67 -15.27
CA SER A 338 -16.12 7.17 -16.57
C SER A 338 -17.50 7.74 -16.97
N ASN A 339 -18.26 8.27 -16.00
CA ASN A 339 -19.52 8.95 -16.28
C ASN A 339 -19.33 10.44 -16.63
N LEU A 340 -18.17 11.01 -16.31
CA LEU A 340 -17.86 12.41 -16.61
C LEU A 340 -17.56 12.57 -18.11
N LYS A 341 -18.16 13.59 -18.71
CA LYS A 341 -18.18 13.76 -20.16
C LYS A 341 -17.30 14.91 -20.61
N ALA A 342 -16.48 14.66 -21.63
CA ALA A 342 -15.66 15.69 -22.27
C ALA A 342 -16.52 16.87 -22.75
N SER A 343 -16.20 18.07 -22.26
CA SER A 343 -16.91 19.32 -22.58
C SER A 343 -16.73 19.79 -24.02
N ARG A 344 -15.70 19.29 -24.73
CA ARG A 344 -15.38 19.66 -26.10
C ARG A 344 -14.74 18.49 -26.86
N LYS A 345 -14.69 18.64 -28.18
CA LYS A 345 -13.94 17.75 -29.07
C LYS A 345 -12.44 17.94 -28.86
N TYR A 346 -11.70 16.85 -28.76
CA TYR A 346 -10.24 16.81 -28.74
C TYR A 346 -9.74 15.99 -29.92
N GLU A 347 -8.92 16.60 -30.77
CA GLU A 347 -8.26 15.93 -31.89
C GLU A 347 -6.78 15.74 -31.51
N TRP A 348 -6.36 14.49 -31.34
CA TRP A 348 -5.01 14.14 -30.90
C TRP A 348 -4.09 13.87 -32.09
N SER A 349 -4.60 13.12 -33.06
CA SER A 349 -3.94 12.78 -34.31
C SER A 349 -4.97 12.65 -35.44
N GLN A 350 -4.54 12.26 -36.64
CA GLN A 350 -5.46 11.96 -37.73
C GLN A 350 -6.38 10.75 -37.44
N MET A 351 -5.96 9.84 -36.55
CA MET A 351 -6.68 8.61 -36.24
C MET A 351 -7.36 8.65 -34.87
N GLU A 352 -6.84 9.44 -33.94
CA GLU A 352 -7.33 9.48 -32.56
C GLU A 352 -7.99 10.83 -32.25
N GLN A 353 -9.24 10.75 -31.80
CA GLN A 353 -10.02 11.89 -31.36
C GLN A 353 -10.98 11.47 -30.24
N THR A 354 -11.24 12.37 -29.30
CA THR A 354 -12.27 12.21 -28.28
C THR A 354 -13.39 13.20 -28.58
N GLU A 355 -14.56 12.68 -28.94
CA GLU A 355 -15.73 13.48 -29.29
C GLU A 355 -16.41 14.08 -28.05
N ILE A 356 -17.21 15.12 -28.27
CA ILE A 356 -18.02 15.74 -27.19
C ILE A 356 -18.94 14.68 -26.58
N GLY A 357 -19.02 14.63 -25.25
CA GLY A 357 -19.90 13.70 -24.55
C GLY A 357 -19.29 12.33 -24.25
N LYS A 358 -18.08 12.05 -24.75
CA LYS A 358 -17.32 10.82 -24.43
C LYS A 358 -16.72 10.88 -23.01
N PRO A 359 -16.50 9.72 -22.35
CA PRO A 359 -15.88 9.65 -21.03
C PRO A 359 -14.51 10.33 -20.97
N ILE A 360 -14.22 11.09 -19.92
CA ILE A 360 -12.87 11.67 -19.73
C ILE A 360 -11.80 10.60 -19.47
N THR A 361 -12.20 9.40 -19.03
CA THR A 361 -11.29 8.25 -18.87
C THR A 361 -10.71 7.77 -20.20
N GLU A 362 -11.43 7.96 -21.32
CA GLU A 362 -10.92 7.68 -22.68
C GLU A 362 -9.67 8.51 -23.00
N ILE A 363 -9.61 9.76 -22.52
CA ILE A 363 -8.44 10.65 -22.67
C ILE A 363 -7.23 10.06 -21.93
N VAL A 364 -7.46 9.44 -20.77
CA VAL A 364 -6.40 8.80 -19.99
C VAL A 364 -5.89 7.56 -20.73
N GLU A 365 -6.78 6.70 -21.21
CA GLU A 365 -6.40 5.49 -21.95
C GLU A 365 -5.63 5.82 -23.22
N ILE A 366 -6.06 6.82 -24.00
CA ILE A 366 -5.34 7.28 -25.21
C ILE A 366 -3.93 7.75 -24.85
N GLY A 367 -3.78 8.58 -23.82
CA GLY A 367 -2.47 9.06 -23.39
C GLY A 367 -1.54 7.96 -22.88
N LEU A 368 -2.09 6.84 -22.37
CA LEU A 368 -1.32 5.68 -21.95
C LEU A 368 -0.99 4.74 -23.12
N SER A 369 -1.88 4.57 -24.09
CA SER A 369 -1.64 3.74 -25.28
C SER A 369 -0.69 4.41 -26.28
N ALA A 370 -0.73 5.74 -26.36
CA ALA A 370 0.09 6.55 -27.26
C ALA A 370 0.92 7.59 -26.47
N PRO A 371 2.07 7.20 -25.89
CA PRO A 371 2.86 8.09 -25.01
C PRO A 371 3.23 9.45 -25.61
N TYR A 372 3.49 9.53 -26.92
CA TYR A 372 3.80 10.79 -27.60
C TYR A 372 2.66 11.83 -27.51
N LEU A 373 1.41 11.40 -27.33
CA LEU A 373 0.23 12.24 -27.13
C LEU A 373 -0.06 12.52 -25.64
N ALA A 374 0.63 11.84 -24.73
CA ALA A 374 0.32 11.87 -23.30
C ALA A 374 0.32 13.29 -22.71
N THR A 375 1.22 14.16 -23.17
CA THR A 375 1.31 15.54 -22.63
C THR A 375 0.05 16.35 -22.93
N ASP A 376 -0.46 16.26 -24.16
CA ASP A 376 -1.66 16.97 -24.57
C ASP A 376 -2.92 16.34 -23.95
N CYS A 377 -2.96 15.01 -23.87
CA CYS A 377 -4.01 14.26 -23.15
C CYS A 377 -4.09 14.68 -21.68
N LEU A 378 -2.95 14.77 -20.99
CA LEU A 378 -2.90 15.21 -19.59
C LEU A 378 -3.36 16.67 -19.44
N GLY A 379 -2.96 17.55 -20.35
CA GLY A 379 -3.43 18.94 -20.38
C GLY A 379 -4.94 19.07 -20.57
N ALA A 380 -5.54 18.19 -21.38
CA ALA A 380 -6.98 18.09 -21.56
C ALA A 380 -7.69 17.51 -20.34
N LEU A 381 -7.20 16.40 -19.78
CA LEU A 381 -7.71 15.82 -18.53
C LEU A 381 -7.76 16.87 -17.42
N PHE A 382 -6.67 17.60 -17.19
CA PHE A 382 -6.63 18.67 -16.19
C PHE A 382 -7.63 19.79 -16.44
N LYS A 383 -7.96 20.05 -17.70
CA LYS A 383 -9.01 21.01 -18.05
C LYS A 383 -10.38 20.48 -17.68
N GLU A 384 -10.72 19.26 -18.08
CA GLU A 384 -12.01 18.64 -17.78
C GLU A 384 -12.21 18.44 -16.28
N LEU A 385 -11.19 18.01 -15.54
CA LEU A 385 -11.24 17.88 -14.08
C LEU A 385 -11.60 19.19 -13.38
N ARG A 386 -11.04 20.33 -13.82
CA ARG A 386 -11.43 21.64 -13.26
C ARG A 386 -12.86 22.00 -13.60
N ILE A 387 -13.34 21.65 -14.80
CA ILE A 387 -14.73 21.92 -15.23
C ILE A 387 -15.71 21.10 -14.37
N HIS A 388 -15.48 19.80 -14.23
CA HIS A 388 -16.33 18.91 -13.44
C HIS A 388 -16.23 19.16 -11.92
N ALA A 389 -15.08 19.61 -11.43
CA ALA A 389 -14.99 20.12 -10.07
C ALA A 389 -15.86 21.37 -9.93
N THR A 390 -15.74 22.33 -10.86
CA THR A 390 -16.51 23.58 -10.80
C THR A 390 -18.03 23.38 -10.93
N SER A 391 -18.48 22.36 -11.67
CA SER A 391 -19.90 21.98 -11.75
C SER A 391 -20.42 21.28 -10.49
N GLY A 392 -19.53 20.86 -9.58
CA GLY A 392 -19.88 20.14 -8.36
C GLY A 392 -20.00 18.62 -8.52
N GLU A 393 -19.69 18.07 -9.71
CA GLU A 393 -19.79 16.63 -10.01
C GLU A 393 -18.72 15.82 -9.27
N ILE A 394 -17.53 16.41 -9.05
CA ILE A 394 -16.43 15.77 -8.32
C ILE A 394 -15.84 16.68 -7.26
N LYS A 395 -15.32 16.08 -6.18
CA LYS A 395 -14.41 16.74 -5.24
C LYS A 395 -12.99 16.49 -5.69
N LEU A 396 -12.21 17.54 -5.93
CA LEU A 396 -10.87 17.40 -6.50
C LEU A 396 -9.79 17.83 -5.49
N LEU A 397 -8.80 16.97 -5.24
CA LEU A 397 -7.60 17.29 -4.48
C LEU A 397 -6.40 17.30 -5.43
N VAL A 398 -5.67 18.41 -5.47
CA VAL A 398 -4.43 18.56 -6.25
C VAL A 398 -3.25 18.71 -5.29
N LEU A 399 -2.28 17.81 -5.38
CA LEU A 399 -1.09 17.75 -4.54
C LEU A 399 0.15 18.02 -5.41
N ILE A 400 0.95 19.03 -5.05
CA ILE A 400 2.14 19.42 -5.83
C ILE A 400 3.35 19.54 -4.92
N ASP A 401 4.24 18.55 -4.95
CA ASP A 401 5.51 18.63 -4.23
C ASP A 401 6.54 19.46 -5.03
N LYS A 402 7.43 20.15 -4.31
CA LYS A 402 8.44 21.07 -4.85
C LYS A 402 7.87 22.06 -5.88
N ALA A 403 6.71 22.64 -5.59
CA ALA A 403 5.94 23.46 -6.52
C ALA A 403 6.67 24.74 -6.95
N ASN A 404 7.62 25.24 -6.17
CA ASN A 404 8.47 26.35 -6.57
C ASN A 404 9.40 26.01 -7.76
N GLY A 405 9.66 24.72 -8.03
CA GLY A 405 10.32 24.27 -9.26
C GLY A 405 9.57 24.64 -10.53
N LEU A 406 8.25 24.86 -10.44
CA LEU A 406 7.45 25.35 -11.56
C LEU A 406 7.82 26.75 -12.01
N PHE A 407 8.56 27.53 -11.20
CA PHE A 407 9.00 28.90 -11.50
C PHE A 407 10.53 29.02 -11.48
N GLY A 408 11.20 27.88 -11.35
CA GLY A 408 12.64 27.79 -11.13
C GLY A 408 13.44 27.74 -12.42
N LYS A 409 14.66 27.21 -12.31
CA LYS A 409 15.58 27.12 -13.47
C LYS A 409 15.19 25.94 -14.35
N CYS A 410 15.27 26.14 -15.66
CA CYS A 410 15.13 25.08 -16.65
C CYS A 410 16.50 24.74 -17.26
N VAL A 411 16.87 23.46 -17.25
CA VAL A 411 18.07 22.93 -17.93
C VAL A 411 17.74 21.97 -19.06
N VAL A 412 16.44 21.81 -19.36
CA VAL A 412 15.94 21.00 -20.46
C VAL A 412 16.45 21.59 -21.77
N ARG A 413 16.92 20.74 -22.68
CA ARG A 413 17.38 21.15 -24.01
C ARG A 413 16.29 20.93 -25.04
N ARG A 414 16.07 21.96 -25.86
CA ARG A 414 15.29 21.86 -27.09
C ARG A 414 15.94 20.87 -28.06
N PRO A 415 15.21 20.38 -29.08
CA PRO A 415 15.79 19.53 -30.13
C PRO A 415 17.01 20.13 -30.84
N ASP A 416 17.09 21.46 -30.91
CA ASP A 416 18.25 22.21 -31.46
C ASP A 416 19.43 22.36 -30.48
N ARG A 417 19.35 21.73 -29.30
CA ARG A 417 20.32 21.76 -28.18
C ARG A 417 20.42 23.07 -27.41
N THR A 418 19.59 24.07 -27.70
CA THR A 418 19.49 25.27 -26.88
C THR A 418 18.72 24.99 -25.58
N THR A 419 18.95 25.78 -24.54
CA THR A 419 18.24 25.60 -23.25
C THR A 419 16.85 26.21 -23.33
N ALA A 420 15.84 25.42 -22.96
CA ALA A 420 14.43 25.82 -22.91
C ALA A 420 14.16 26.75 -21.71
N ASP A 421 13.10 27.55 -21.81
CA ASP A 421 12.53 28.26 -20.67
C ASP A 421 11.56 27.33 -19.93
N ILE A 422 11.40 27.51 -18.61
CA ILE A 422 10.41 26.78 -17.82
C ILE A 422 8.98 27.08 -18.31
N ASP A 423 8.77 28.29 -18.86
CA ASP A 423 7.51 28.77 -19.41
C ASP A 423 7.14 28.14 -20.77
N GLU A 424 8.08 27.45 -21.42
CA GLU A 424 7.84 26.71 -22.66
C GLU A 424 7.32 25.28 -22.39
N LEU A 425 7.56 24.73 -21.19
CA LEU A 425 7.16 23.36 -20.88
C LEU A 425 5.63 23.25 -20.74
N THR A 426 4.99 22.44 -21.59
CA THR A 426 3.53 22.28 -21.59
C THR A 426 3.01 21.83 -20.23
N LEU A 427 3.68 20.89 -19.56
CA LEU A 427 3.27 20.39 -18.24
C LEU A 427 3.26 21.50 -17.18
N THR A 428 4.32 22.31 -17.12
CA THR A 428 4.42 23.47 -16.23
C THR A 428 3.27 24.43 -16.46
N ILE A 429 2.98 24.77 -17.72
CA ILE A 429 1.88 25.67 -18.06
C ILE A 429 0.53 25.10 -17.60
N GLN A 430 0.31 23.78 -17.77
CA GLN A 430 -0.98 23.17 -17.42
C GLN A 430 -1.18 23.05 -15.91
N ILE A 431 -0.15 22.69 -15.14
CA ILE A 431 -0.26 22.56 -13.69
C ILE A 431 -0.40 23.92 -13.01
N ARG A 432 0.29 24.97 -13.51
CA ARG A 432 0.15 26.34 -13.02
C ARG A 432 -1.30 26.86 -13.12
N LYS A 433 -2.14 26.30 -14.00
CA LYS A 433 -3.57 26.65 -14.04
C LYS A 433 -4.34 26.22 -12.79
N PHE A 434 -3.95 25.14 -12.11
CA PHE A 434 -4.56 24.81 -10.81
C PHE A 434 -4.21 25.83 -9.73
N LEU A 435 -3.03 26.43 -9.82
CA LEU A 435 -2.55 27.46 -8.91
C LEU A 435 -3.17 28.83 -9.19
N PHE A 436 -3.29 29.25 -10.45
CA PHE A 436 -3.69 30.61 -10.80
C PHE A 436 -5.12 30.76 -11.33
N SER A 437 -5.73 29.71 -11.89
CA SER A 437 -7.10 29.80 -12.42
C SER A 437 -8.13 29.66 -11.30
N SER A 438 -9.29 30.29 -11.49
CA SER A 438 -10.46 30.07 -10.64
C SER A 438 -11.11 28.74 -10.98
N TRP A 439 -11.23 27.87 -9.98
CA TRP A 439 -12.05 26.66 -10.01
C TRP A 439 -12.63 26.47 -8.60
N SER A 440 -13.71 25.70 -8.47
CA SER A 440 -14.38 25.43 -7.20
C SER A 440 -14.46 23.93 -6.92
N ASN A 441 -14.97 23.59 -5.74
CA ASN A 441 -15.18 22.23 -5.28
C ASN A 441 -13.90 21.38 -5.18
N GLY A 442 -12.81 21.98 -4.68
CA GLY A 442 -11.64 21.21 -4.31
C GLY A 442 -10.59 21.95 -3.50
N LEU A 443 -9.48 21.25 -3.26
CA LEU A 443 -8.32 21.76 -2.55
C LEU A 443 -7.06 21.62 -3.40
N CYS A 444 -6.15 22.57 -3.26
CA CYS A 444 -4.83 22.51 -3.88
C CYS A 444 -3.76 22.69 -2.80
N ALA A 445 -3.04 21.63 -2.46
CA ALA A 445 -1.90 21.69 -1.55
C ALA A 445 -0.59 21.64 -2.34
N PHE A 446 0.33 22.54 -2.02
CA PHE A 446 1.60 22.65 -2.73
C PHE A 446 2.74 22.99 -1.78
N VAL A 447 3.94 22.48 -2.09
CA VAL A 447 5.12 22.60 -1.21
C VAL A 447 6.11 23.63 -1.74
N ALA A 448 6.56 24.52 -0.85
CA ALA A 448 7.79 25.29 -1.04
C ALA A 448 8.97 24.46 -0.51
N ASP A 449 9.92 24.10 -1.37
CA ASP A 449 11.12 23.37 -0.97
C ASP A 449 12.41 24.07 -1.39
N LYS A 450 13.35 24.18 -0.46
CA LYS A 450 14.66 24.80 -0.69
C LYS A 450 15.52 24.07 -1.73
N ALA A 451 15.20 22.81 -2.04
CA ALA A 451 15.94 22.01 -3.02
C ALA A 451 16.11 22.76 -4.34
N GLU A 452 15.11 23.56 -4.78
CA GLU A 452 15.15 24.27 -6.07
C GLU A 452 16.22 25.35 -6.12
N ALA A 453 16.41 26.04 -5.00
CA ALA A 453 17.41 27.07 -4.84
C ALA A 453 18.77 26.50 -4.40
N SER A 454 18.82 25.24 -3.95
CA SER A 454 20.05 24.59 -3.51
C SER A 454 20.93 24.14 -4.69
N ASN A 455 22.23 24.37 -4.55
CA ASN A 455 23.25 23.85 -5.47
C ASN A 455 24.19 22.96 -4.68
N ALA A 456 24.27 21.66 -5.03
CA ALA A 456 25.09 20.69 -4.31
C ALA A 456 26.60 21.01 -4.32
N ARG A 457 27.05 21.92 -5.20
CA ARG A 457 28.44 22.40 -5.27
C ARG A 457 28.68 23.68 -4.47
N ASP A 458 27.63 24.29 -3.92
CA ASP A 458 27.70 25.53 -3.16
C ASP A 458 27.34 25.27 -1.69
N ASN A 459 28.39 25.17 -0.87
CA ASN A 459 28.26 24.97 0.58
C ASN A 459 28.29 26.29 1.37
N VAL A 460 28.40 27.43 0.68
CA VAL A 460 28.59 28.74 1.31
C VAL A 460 27.26 29.49 1.39
N THR A 461 26.42 29.36 0.36
CA THR A 461 25.14 30.08 0.31
C THR A 461 24.10 29.44 1.22
N ILE A 462 23.63 30.19 2.22
CA ILE A 462 22.45 29.81 3.01
C ILE A 462 21.23 29.99 2.12
N VAL A 463 20.65 28.87 1.69
CA VAL A 463 19.46 28.87 0.84
C VAL A 463 18.25 29.27 1.68
N PRO A 464 17.46 30.28 1.27
CA PRO A 464 16.25 30.66 1.97
C PRO A 464 15.26 29.48 2.03
N THR A 465 14.48 29.44 3.10
CA THR A 465 13.38 28.48 3.28
C THR A 465 12.02 29.16 3.31
N ASP A 466 12.01 30.49 3.36
CA ASP A 466 10.79 31.27 3.33
C ASP A 466 10.13 31.16 1.95
N PRO A 467 8.80 31.02 1.88
CA PRO A 467 8.14 30.78 0.60
C PRO A 467 8.21 31.98 -0.35
N GLU A 468 8.28 33.21 0.18
CA GLU A 468 8.34 34.42 -0.62
C GLU A 468 9.62 34.45 -1.46
N ALA A 469 10.80 34.21 -0.86
CA ALA A 469 12.05 34.09 -1.59
C ALA A 469 12.10 32.87 -2.52
N LEU A 470 11.47 31.75 -2.13
CA LEU A 470 11.47 30.52 -2.95
C LEU A 470 10.62 30.62 -4.21
N PHE A 471 9.50 31.33 -4.17
CA PHE A 471 8.64 31.57 -5.34
C PHE A 471 8.98 32.87 -6.09
N GLY A 472 9.64 33.81 -5.41
CA GLY A 472 9.85 35.19 -5.84
C GLY A 472 8.59 36.05 -5.64
N ASP A 473 8.79 37.30 -5.24
CA ASP A 473 7.74 38.25 -4.81
C ASP A 473 6.53 38.28 -5.76
N LEU A 474 6.79 38.42 -7.07
CA LEU A 474 5.73 38.53 -8.08
C LEU A 474 4.85 37.28 -8.16
N ASN A 475 5.45 36.08 -8.06
CA ASN A 475 4.70 34.83 -8.14
C ASN A 475 4.01 34.53 -6.80
N TYR A 476 4.69 34.81 -5.69
CA TYR A 476 4.14 34.65 -4.35
C TYR A 476 2.85 35.48 -4.17
N GLU A 477 2.86 36.74 -4.59
CA GLU A 477 1.65 37.59 -4.58
C GLU A 477 0.54 37.04 -5.47
N LYS A 478 0.86 36.52 -6.66
CA LYS A 478 -0.14 35.91 -7.57
C LYS A 478 -0.77 34.63 -7.03
N LEU A 479 -0.12 33.92 -6.12
CA LEU A 479 -0.64 32.69 -5.54
C LEU A 479 -1.71 32.95 -4.47
N LYS A 480 -1.71 34.14 -3.85
CA LYS A 480 -2.69 34.51 -2.82
C LYS A 480 -4.12 34.50 -3.37
N PRO A 481 -5.13 34.14 -2.56
CA PRO A 481 -5.04 33.71 -1.16
C PRO A 481 -4.69 32.22 -1.01
N PHE A 482 -3.99 31.89 0.07
CA PHE A 482 -3.73 30.51 0.53
C PHE A 482 -3.59 30.47 2.06
N ILE A 483 -3.78 29.28 2.63
CA ILE A 483 -3.49 28.99 4.04
C ILE A 483 -2.04 28.53 4.13
N LEU A 484 -1.26 29.20 4.98
CA LEU A 484 0.15 28.91 5.16
C LEU A 484 0.34 27.85 6.25
N LEU A 485 0.93 26.70 5.89
CA LEU A 485 1.18 25.58 6.78
C LEU A 485 2.69 25.37 6.97
N LYS A 486 3.20 25.73 8.16
CA LYS A 486 4.62 25.56 8.49
C LYS A 486 4.85 24.19 9.13
N THR A 487 5.74 23.41 8.53
CA THR A 487 6.28 22.18 9.11
C THR A 487 7.45 22.50 10.03
N ASN A 488 7.30 22.20 11.32
CA ASN A 488 8.32 22.47 12.32
C ASN A 488 9.22 21.26 12.56
N LEU A 489 10.33 21.48 13.26
CA LEU A 489 11.08 20.40 13.92
C LEU A 489 10.16 19.68 14.92
N TYR A 490 10.54 18.48 15.34
CA TYR A 490 9.79 17.79 16.38
C TYR A 490 9.74 18.61 17.67
N SER A 491 8.61 18.59 18.36
CA SER A 491 8.57 18.95 19.78
C SER A 491 9.24 17.86 20.64
N GLU A 492 9.49 18.15 21.91
CA GLU A 492 9.96 17.13 22.86
C GLU A 492 8.98 15.94 22.94
N GLU A 493 7.68 16.21 22.94
CA GLU A 493 6.64 15.17 22.95
C GLU A 493 6.69 14.33 21.66
N GLU A 494 6.74 14.98 20.49
CA GLU A 494 6.77 14.30 19.20
C GLU A 494 8.03 13.40 19.06
N ILE A 495 9.21 13.89 19.43
CA ILE A 495 10.44 13.08 19.31
C ILE A 495 10.46 11.93 20.32
N ASN A 496 9.88 12.12 21.51
CA ASN A 496 9.75 11.06 22.51
C ASN A 496 8.85 9.93 22.01
N VAL A 497 7.70 10.25 21.44
CA VAL A 497 6.79 9.25 20.85
C VAL A 497 7.47 8.50 19.70
N MET A 498 8.21 9.21 18.83
CA MET A 498 8.98 8.54 17.77
C MET A 498 10.08 7.63 18.32
N HIS A 499 10.73 8.03 19.42
CA HIS A 499 11.73 7.20 20.09
C HIS A 499 11.13 5.91 20.64
N GLU A 500 10.00 6.02 21.34
CA GLU A 500 9.25 4.88 21.90
C GLU A 500 8.82 3.92 20.78
N TYR A 501 8.26 4.44 19.69
CA TYR A 501 7.93 3.64 18.51
C TYR A 501 9.14 2.85 17.98
N PHE A 502 10.31 3.49 17.82
CA PHE A 502 11.51 2.78 17.36
C PHE A 502 12.06 1.77 18.37
N LEU A 503 11.86 1.97 19.68
CA LEU A 503 12.19 0.96 20.69
C LEU A 503 11.26 -0.24 20.61
N GLU A 504 9.94 -0.02 20.51
CA GLU A 504 8.93 -1.07 20.39
C GLU A 504 9.16 -1.95 19.16
N LYS A 505 9.58 -1.33 18.05
CA LYS A 505 9.89 -2.03 16.79
C LYS A 505 11.27 -2.67 16.76
N ASN A 506 12.03 -2.62 17.87
CA ASN A 506 13.42 -3.08 17.94
C ASN A 506 14.30 -2.47 16.84
N TRP A 507 13.96 -1.26 16.39
CA TRP A 507 14.70 -0.53 15.36
C TRP A 507 16.00 0.04 15.91
N LEU A 508 15.99 0.44 17.18
CA LEU A 508 17.16 0.86 17.92
C LEU A 508 17.84 -0.33 18.57
N ARG A 509 19.12 -0.56 18.25
CA ARG A 509 19.95 -1.54 18.96
C ARG A 509 20.62 -0.85 20.14
N GLN A 510 20.35 -1.31 21.36
CA GLN A 510 21.04 -0.78 22.54
C GLN A 510 22.51 -1.22 22.52
N GLU A 511 23.43 -0.26 22.47
CA GLU A 511 24.85 -0.54 22.65
C GLU A 511 25.12 -1.02 24.08
N LYS A 512 25.97 -2.06 24.20
CA LYS A 512 26.44 -2.53 25.51
C LYS A 512 27.24 -1.42 26.19
N GLY A 513 26.66 -0.78 27.20
CA GLY A 513 27.36 0.14 28.11
C GLY A 513 26.81 1.57 28.18
N LEU A 514 25.87 1.97 27.33
CA LEU A 514 25.20 3.27 27.42
C LEU A 514 23.80 3.13 28.05
N PRO A 515 23.49 3.86 29.14
CA PRO A 515 22.13 3.91 29.68
C PRO A 515 21.16 4.43 28.60
N GLY A 516 19.98 3.83 28.50
CA GLY A 516 19.00 4.16 27.44
C GLY A 516 18.64 5.65 27.39
N GLU A 517 18.55 6.31 28.54
CA GLU A 517 18.27 7.75 28.64
C GLU A 517 19.39 8.64 28.07
N GLU A 518 20.65 8.25 28.22
CA GLU A 518 21.77 9.04 27.72
C GLU A 518 21.90 8.89 26.20
N ALA A 519 21.70 7.67 25.69
CA ALA A 519 21.64 7.42 24.25
C ALA A 519 20.51 8.22 23.60
N LYS A 520 19.31 8.23 24.22
CA LYS A 520 18.18 9.04 23.76
C LYS A 520 18.53 10.53 23.66
N LYS A 521 19.14 11.10 24.70
CA LYS A 521 19.58 12.51 24.70
C LYS A 521 20.58 12.81 23.58
N GLN A 522 21.53 11.92 23.32
CA GLN A 522 22.50 12.08 22.24
C GLN A 522 21.83 12.04 20.87
N LEU A 523 20.90 11.11 20.63
CA LEU A 523 20.15 11.03 19.37
C LEU A 523 19.32 12.31 19.12
N ILE A 524 18.64 12.81 20.16
CA ILE A 524 17.88 14.06 20.10
C ILE A 524 18.81 15.25 19.82
N PHE A 525 19.95 15.32 20.50
CA PHE A 525 20.94 16.38 20.31
C PHE A 525 21.52 16.39 18.89
N LEU A 526 21.97 15.23 18.40
CA LEU A 526 22.57 15.09 17.06
C LEU A 526 21.57 15.36 15.94
N SER A 527 20.31 14.92 16.11
CA SER A 527 19.26 15.21 15.13
C SER A 527 18.80 16.67 15.17
N ALA A 528 19.07 17.38 16.27
CA ALA A 528 18.55 18.71 16.56
C ALA A 528 17.03 18.79 16.32
N PHE A 529 16.30 17.76 16.79
CA PHE A 529 14.85 17.61 16.61
C PHE A 529 14.37 17.53 15.15
N ASN A 530 15.27 17.36 14.17
CA ASN A 530 14.89 17.24 12.77
C ASN A 530 14.39 15.81 12.47
N PRO A 531 13.15 15.63 11.97
CA PRO A 531 12.60 14.30 11.71
C PRO A 531 13.48 13.44 10.80
N ALA A 532 13.92 13.98 9.67
CA ALA A 532 14.74 13.23 8.71
C ALA A 532 16.14 12.91 9.26
N TYR A 533 16.76 13.79 10.04
CA TYR A 533 18.05 13.46 10.68
C TYR A 533 17.87 12.41 11.78
N TYR A 534 16.81 12.53 12.59
CA TYR A 534 16.54 11.57 13.65
C TYR A 534 16.34 10.16 13.08
N GLU A 535 15.50 10.02 12.05
CA GLU A 535 15.30 8.74 11.34
C GLU A 535 16.62 8.17 10.79
N LYS A 536 17.44 9.00 10.14
CA LYS A 536 18.74 8.58 9.58
C LYS A 536 19.72 8.11 10.64
N ILE A 537 19.86 8.85 11.74
CA ILE A 537 20.79 8.51 12.82
C ILE A 537 20.32 7.20 13.48
N CYS A 538 19.01 7.04 13.71
CA CYS A 538 18.44 5.81 14.25
C CYS A 538 18.70 4.62 13.32
N ALA A 539 18.54 4.77 12.00
CA ALA A 539 18.88 3.72 11.04
C ALA A 539 20.38 3.36 11.02
N MET A 540 21.27 4.35 11.23
CA MET A 540 22.72 4.12 11.30
C MET A 540 23.19 3.44 12.59
N SER A 541 22.41 3.48 13.68
CA SER A 541 22.69 2.70 14.88
C SER A 541 22.70 1.18 14.64
N TRP A 542 22.16 0.74 13.49
CA TRP A 542 22.29 -0.62 12.98
C TRP A 542 23.69 -0.96 12.42
N ASN A 543 24.46 0.06 11.99
CA ASN A 543 25.72 -0.07 11.25
C ASN A 543 26.97 0.45 11.99
N LEU A 544 26.86 0.87 13.25
CA LEU A 544 27.98 1.40 14.05
C LEU A 544 29.05 0.36 14.46
N GLN A 545 29.08 -0.83 13.84
CA GLN A 545 30.21 -1.77 13.94
C GLN A 545 31.45 -1.35 13.12
N CYS A 546 31.38 -0.28 12.31
CA CYS A 546 32.45 0.08 11.37
C CYS A 546 33.21 1.38 11.68
N VAL A 547 33.00 2.02 12.83
CA VAL A 547 33.82 3.18 13.24
C VAL A 547 34.88 2.69 14.24
N PRO A 548 36.18 2.67 13.89
CA PRO A 548 37.21 2.33 14.86
C PRO A 548 37.18 3.37 16.00
N PRO A 549 37.43 2.96 17.25
CA PRO A 549 37.36 3.87 18.38
C PRO A 549 38.33 5.03 18.18
N PRO A 550 37.99 6.24 18.66
CA PRO A 550 38.90 7.38 18.60
C PRO A 550 40.20 7.00 19.32
N VAL A 551 41.30 7.12 18.60
CA VAL A 551 42.64 7.00 19.18
C VAL A 551 42.77 8.14 20.18
N ASN A 552 42.83 7.80 21.47
CA ASN A 552 43.13 8.75 22.53
C ASN A 552 44.47 9.43 22.20
N LEU A 553 44.44 10.76 22.09
CA LEU A 553 45.61 11.64 22.14
C LEU A 553 46.03 11.87 23.60
#